data_AF-A0A3S0ZNC4-F1
#
_entry.id   AF-A0A3S0ZNC4-F1
#
_cell.length_a   1.000
_cell.length_b   1.000
_cell.length_c   1.000
_cell.angle_alpha   90.00
_cell.angle_beta   90.00
_cell.angle_gamma   90.00
#
_symmetry.space_group_name_H-M   'P 1'
#
loop_
_entity.id
_entity.type
_entity.pdbx_description
1 polymer ?
#
loop_
_entity_poly.entity_id
_entity_poly.type
_entity_poly.pdbx_seq_one_letter_code
_entity_poly.pdbx_strand_id
1 'polypeptide(L)'
;MKVFFDVNQSILEALFESYSKNAKLLISKISQDKNLSQFDRFDKRFNITWGMKIEFNDNLRITKEDTRACYMLMLKISDLWFAFEHLVKTASEVIPKDTNFHSKVDFYQESTLEALGFNPITSNFNQLMYGKVLHREAWRREVYHLLAYLKNNTTGGTQKLIEAAIILIKDNNALQAKHIFSIAYGIRNIYVHEGVSAALGSRNYQVKRALYLVVYDILVLYSLALADSYCCKKLINYSAIRH
;
A
#
# COMPACT_ATOMS: atom_id res chain seq x y z
N MET A 1 4.74 15.64 -13.08
CA MET A 1 5.39 14.36 -13.47
C MET A 1 4.32 13.27 -13.58
N LYS A 2 4.25 12.51 -14.69
CA LYS A 2 3.42 11.30 -14.78
C LYS A 2 4.13 10.17 -14.03
N VAL A 3 3.51 9.62 -12.99
CA VAL A 3 3.98 8.39 -12.35
C VAL A 3 3.47 7.24 -13.21
N PHE A 4 4.37 6.53 -13.87
CA PHE A 4 4.01 5.30 -14.59
C PHE A 4 3.94 4.16 -13.58
N PHE A 5 2.85 3.39 -13.64
CA PHE A 5 2.70 2.18 -12.83
C PHE A 5 3.58 1.09 -13.43
N ASP A 6 4.37 0.48 -12.56
CA ASP A 6 5.38 -0.50 -12.92
C ASP A 6 4.94 -1.93 -12.59
N VAL A 7 3.71 -2.10 -12.10
CA VAL A 7 3.08 -3.38 -11.76
C VAL A 7 2.74 -4.22 -12.99
N ASN A 8 2.40 -5.48 -12.74
CA ASN A 8 1.76 -6.30 -13.75
C ASN A 8 0.44 -5.66 -14.19
N GLN A 9 0.43 -5.14 -15.42
CA GLN A 9 -0.68 -4.39 -15.98
C GLN A 9 -1.97 -5.21 -16.06
N SER A 10 -1.89 -6.52 -16.31
CA SER A 10 -3.09 -7.36 -16.37
C SER A 10 -3.75 -7.54 -14.99
N ILE A 11 -2.93 -7.62 -13.93
CA ILE A 11 -3.43 -7.65 -12.54
C ILE A 11 -4.13 -6.32 -12.22
N LEU A 12 -3.49 -5.19 -12.56
CA LEU A 12 -4.05 -3.86 -12.31
C LEU A 12 -5.38 -3.66 -13.04
N GLU A 13 -5.42 -3.95 -14.33
CA GLU A 13 -6.61 -3.77 -15.17
C GLU A 13 -7.77 -4.65 -14.69
N ALA A 14 -7.51 -5.94 -14.42
CA ALA A 14 -8.55 -6.86 -13.94
C ALA A 14 -9.12 -6.43 -12.57
N LEU A 15 -8.24 -6.06 -11.62
CA LEU A 15 -8.68 -5.60 -10.31
C LEU A 15 -9.44 -4.28 -10.40
N PHE A 16 -8.95 -3.34 -11.22
CA PHE A 16 -9.60 -2.05 -11.38
C PHE A 16 -10.97 -2.15 -12.05
N GLU A 17 -11.11 -2.99 -13.08
CA GLU A 17 -12.38 -3.21 -13.76
C GLU A 17 -13.41 -3.82 -12.80
N SER A 18 -13.03 -4.91 -12.10
CA SER A 18 -13.89 -5.58 -11.12
C SER A 18 -14.31 -4.62 -10.01
N TYR A 19 -13.33 -3.94 -9.40
CA TYR A 19 -13.57 -2.94 -8.36
C TYR A 19 -14.52 -1.84 -8.83
N SER A 20 -14.24 -1.23 -9.99
CA SER A 20 -15.03 -0.10 -10.50
C SER A 20 -16.49 -0.49 -10.73
N LYS A 21 -16.72 -1.69 -11.26
CA LYS A 21 -18.06 -2.24 -11.46
C LYS A 21 -18.77 -2.44 -10.12
N ASN A 22 -18.13 -3.13 -9.18
CA ASN A 22 -18.74 -3.51 -7.91
C ASN A 22 -18.93 -2.32 -6.96
N ALA A 23 -17.95 -1.40 -6.90
CA ALA A 23 -18.03 -0.17 -6.14
C ALA A 23 -19.17 0.73 -6.63
N LYS A 24 -19.34 0.89 -7.95
CA LYS A 24 -20.47 1.66 -8.52
C LYS A 24 -21.83 1.10 -8.09
N LEU A 25 -21.98 -0.22 -8.12
CA LEU A 25 -23.20 -0.89 -7.67
C LEU A 25 -23.43 -0.67 -6.17
N LEU A 26 -22.40 -0.84 -5.35
CA LEU A 26 -22.51 -0.69 -3.89
C LEU A 26 -22.77 0.76 -3.47
N ILE A 27 -22.08 1.73 -4.06
CA ILE A 27 -22.25 3.17 -3.79
C ILE A 27 -23.69 3.61 -4.11
N SER A 28 -24.30 3.06 -5.16
CA SER A 28 -25.71 3.33 -5.48
C SER A 28 -26.70 2.91 -4.38
N LYS A 29 -26.26 2.07 -3.42
CA LYS A 29 -27.05 1.62 -2.26
C LYS A 29 -26.86 2.47 -1.02
N ILE A 30 -25.99 3.47 -1.00
CA ILE A 30 -25.71 4.29 0.20
C ILE A 30 -26.96 4.97 0.76
N SER A 31 -27.88 5.42 -0.10
CA SER A 31 -29.15 6.01 0.36
C SER A 31 -30.03 5.04 1.15
N GLN A 32 -29.81 3.72 0.96
CA GLN A 32 -30.55 2.63 1.59
C GLN A 32 -29.80 2.07 2.81
N ASP A 33 -28.48 2.25 2.89
CA ASP A 33 -27.65 1.77 4.00
C ASP A 33 -26.56 2.79 4.39
N LYS A 34 -26.77 3.46 5.52
CA LYS A 34 -25.82 4.43 6.07
C LYS A 34 -24.49 3.81 6.48
N ASN A 35 -24.41 2.49 6.71
CA ASN A 35 -23.16 1.81 7.04
C ASN A 35 -22.18 1.80 5.85
N LEU A 36 -22.69 1.96 4.62
CA LEU A 36 -21.85 2.12 3.43
C LEU A 36 -21.13 3.47 3.36
N SER A 37 -21.46 4.42 4.24
CA SER A 37 -20.78 5.73 4.28
C SER A 37 -19.28 5.62 4.59
N GLN A 38 -18.84 4.58 5.32
CA GLN A 38 -17.42 4.36 5.56
C GLN A 38 -16.71 3.88 4.29
N PHE A 39 -17.35 2.99 3.52
CA PHE A 39 -16.82 2.55 2.23
C PHE A 39 -16.75 3.71 1.23
N ASP A 40 -17.78 4.57 1.16
CA ASP A 40 -17.78 5.76 0.31
C ASP A 40 -16.63 6.73 0.66
N ARG A 41 -16.32 6.91 1.95
CA ARG A 41 -15.16 7.70 2.38
C ARG A 41 -13.84 7.07 1.94
N PHE A 42 -13.72 5.75 2.02
CA PHE A 42 -12.58 5.04 1.48
C PHE A 42 -12.46 5.28 -0.04
N ASP A 43 -13.51 5.02 -0.82
CA ASP A 43 -13.49 5.14 -2.29
C ASP A 43 -13.06 6.55 -2.72
N LYS A 44 -13.66 7.59 -2.11
CA LYS A 44 -13.29 8.99 -2.37
C LYS A 44 -11.81 9.24 -2.06
N ARG A 45 -11.32 8.80 -0.90
CA ARG A 45 -9.92 9.00 -0.50
C ARG A 45 -8.94 8.23 -1.39
N PHE A 46 -9.29 7.01 -1.76
CA PHE A 46 -8.52 6.17 -2.68
C PHE A 46 -8.41 6.84 -4.06
N ASN A 47 -9.54 7.26 -4.63
CA ASN A 47 -9.58 7.95 -5.93
C ASN A 47 -8.80 9.26 -5.92
N ILE A 48 -8.89 10.05 -4.84
CA ILE A 48 -8.07 11.26 -4.67
C ILE A 48 -6.59 10.88 -4.65
N THR A 49 -6.18 9.92 -3.81
CA THR A 49 -4.76 9.58 -3.64
C THR A 49 -4.14 8.99 -4.90
N TRP A 50 -4.88 8.15 -5.60
CA TRP A 50 -4.44 7.54 -6.85
C TRP A 50 -4.39 8.57 -7.98
N GLY A 51 -5.48 9.33 -8.16
CA GLY A 51 -5.61 10.35 -9.20
C GLY A 51 -4.81 11.63 -8.96
N MET A 52 -4.29 11.84 -7.75
CA MET A 52 -3.58 13.06 -7.38
C MET A 52 -2.34 13.30 -8.26
N LYS A 53 -2.28 14.51 -8.83
CA LYS A 53 -1.10 15.05 -9.52
C LYS A 53 -0.53 16.16 -8.64
N ILE A 54 0.74 16.02 -8.26
CA ILE A 54 1.47 17.05 -7.51
C ILE A 54 2.49 17.67 -8.46
N GLU A 55 2.47 18.99 -8.56
CA GLU A 55 3.38 19.79 -9.38
C GLU A 55 4.10 20.78 -8.47
N PHE A 56 5.40 20.96 -8.71
CA PHE A 56 6.22 21.92 -7.99
C PHE A 56 6.53 23.08 -8.92
N ASN A 57 6.40 24.31 -8.41
CA ASN A 57 6.81 25.48 -9.15
C ASN A 57 8.34 25.58 -9.16
N ASP A 58 8.94 25.45 -10.34
CA ASP A 58 10.39 25.50 -10.54
C ASP A 58 11.01 26.86 -10.19
N ASN A 59 10.20 27.91 -10.14
CA ASN A 59 10.65 29.28 -9.87
C ASN A 59 11.03 29.53 -8.40
N LEU A 60 10.65 28.63 -7.48
CA LEU A 60 10.82 28.86 -6.03
C LEU A 60 12.02 28.12 -5.40
N ARG A 61 12.58 27.10 -6.08
CA ARG A 61 13.86 26.42 -5.76
C ARG A 61 14.12 25.25 -6.72
N ILE A 62 15.37 25.10 -7.17
CA ILE A 62 15.82 23.96 -7.99
C ILE A 62 16.10 22.75 -7.08
N THR A 63 15.05 22.04 -6.68
CA THR A 63 15.19 20.72 -6.05
C THR A 63 15.35 19.67 -7.14
N LYS A 64 16.30 18.74 -7.00
CA LYS A 64 16.49 17.64 -7.96
C LYS A 64 15.20 16.82 -8.13
N GLU A 65 14.96 16.33 -9.34
CA GLU A 65 13.73 15.60 -9.71
C GLU A 65 13.44 14.42 -8.76
N ASP A 66 14.45 13.59 -8.47
CA ASP A 66 14.29 12.43 -7.58
C ASP A 66 13.92 12.80 -6.16
N THR A 67 14.40 13.95 -5.65
CA THR A 67 14.03 14.44 -4.33
C THR A 67 12.54 14.82 -4.29
N ARG A 68 12.04 15.50 -5.31
CA ARG A 68 10.61 15.83 -5.44
C ARG A 68 9.76 14.56 -5.60
N ALA A 69 10.23 13.60 -6.38
CA ALA A 69 9.55 12.32 -6.56
C ALA A 69 9.44 11.55 -5.23
N CYS A 70 10.51 11.52 -4.42
CA CYS A 70 10.49 10.90 -3.09
C CYS A 70 9.44 11.56 -2.18
N TYR A 71 9.33 12.89 -2.19
CA TYR A 71 8.31 13.61 -1.43
C TYR A 71 6.89 13.25 -1.86
N MET A 72 6.63 13.30 -3.17
CA MET A 72 5.33 12.96 -3.73
C MET A 72 4.92 11.53 -3.39
N LEU A 73 5.84 10.58 -3.55
CA LEU A 73 5.56 9.18 -3.26
C LEU A 73 5.36 8.94 -1.76
N MET A 74 6.12 9.57 -0.89
CA MET A 74 5.92 9.46 0.56
C MET A 74 4.53 9.97 0.99
N LEU A 75 4.09 11.11 0.44
CA LEU A 75 2.74 11.64 0.65
C LEU A 75 1.68 10.65 0.14
N LYS A 76 1.83 10.19 -1.10
CA LYS A 76 0.89 9.24 -1.72
C LYS A 76 0.80 7.92 -0.97
N ILE A 77 1.93 7.33 -0.55
CA ILE A 77 1.96 6.11 0.27
C ILE A 77 1.25 6.37 1.60
N SER A 78 1.50 7.51 2.23
CA SER A 78 0.89 7.83 3.53
C SER A 78 -0.62 7.96 3.42
N ASP A 79 -1.12 8.74 2.46
CA ASP A 79 -2.57 8.89 2.26
C ASP A 79 -3.25 7.60 1.83
N LEU A 80 -2.58 6.80 1.00
CA LEU A 80 -3.10 5.52 0.56
C LEU A 80 -3.12 4.52 1.73
N TRP A 81 -2.10 4.53 2.57
CA TRP A 81 -2.05 3.71 3.78
C TRP A 81 -3.21 4.06 4.73
N PHE A 82 -3.47 5.35 4.94
CA PHE A 82 -4.61 5.77 5.75
C PHE A 82 -5.95 5.32 5.15
N ALA A 83 -6.11 5.38 3.82
CA ALA A 83 -7.30 4.86 3.14
C ALA A 83 -7.41 3.34 3.32
N PHE A 84 -6.32 2.60 3.11
CA PHE A 84 -6.25 1.16 3.29
C PHE A 84 -6.58 0.73 4.72
N GLU A 85 -6.02 1.40 5.74
CA GLU A 85 -6.33 1.10 7.15
C GLU A 85 -7.82 1.32 7.45
N HIS A 86 -8.43 2.35 6.86
CA HIS A 86 -9.86 2.58 6.97
C HIS A 86 -10.66 1.46 6.29
N LEU A 87 -10.28 1.08 5.07
CA LEU A 87 -10.90 -0.03 4.35
C LEU A 87 -10.82 -1.33 5.13
N VAL A 88 -9.67 -1.64 5.74
CA VAL A 88 -9.51 -2.84 6.58
C VAL A 88 -10.50 -2.83 7.76
N LYS A 89 -10.77 -1.67 8.36
CA LYS A 89 -11.81 -1.53 9.41
C LYS A 89 -13.23 -1.71 8.85
N THR A 90 -13.53 -1.15 7.69
CA THR A 90 -14.83 -1.32 7.03
C THR A 90 -15.04 -2.78 6.58
N ALA A 91 -14.00 -3.41 6.06
CA ALA A 91 -14.03 -4.78 5.56
C ALA A 91 -14.28 -5.81 6.65
N SER A 92 -13.91 -5.52 7.92
CA SER A 92 -14.16 -6.45 9.03
C SER A 92 -15.62 -6.78 9.30
N GLU A 93 -16.56 -6.04 8.73
CA GLU A 93 -17.99 -6.37 8.77
C GLU A 93 -18.34 -7.67 8.03
N VAL A 94 -17.55 -8.05 7.02
CA VAL A 94 -17.82 -9.22 6.15
C VAL A 94 -16.60 -10.09 5.86
N ILE A 95 -15.40 -9.59 6.17
CA ILE A 95 -14.12 -10.29 6.05
C ILE A 95 -13.47 -10.26 7.43
N PRO A 96 -13.63 -11.31 8.25
CA PRO A 96 -13.11 -11.35 9.61
C PRO A 96 -11.60 -11.07 9.65
N LYS A 97 -11.21 -10.21 10.58
CA LYS A 97 -9.80 -9.98 10.91
C LYS A 97 -9.24 -11.13 11.71
N ASP A 98 -7.93 -11.25 11.68
CA ASP A 98 -7.23 -12.08 12.66
C ASP A 98 -7.45 -11.51 14.07
N THR A 99 -7.82 -12.37 15.02
CA THR A 99 -8.01 -12.02 16.43
C THR A 99 -6.70 -12.02 17.20
N ASN A 100 -5.65 -12.65 16.67
CA ASN A 100 -4.33 -12.79 17.32
C ASN A 100 -3.27 -11.88 16.69
N PHE A 101 -3.63 -10.64 16.30
CA PHE A 101 -2.66 -9.74 15.68
C PHE A 101 -1.65 -9.21 16.70
N HIS A 102 -0.36 -9.41 16.42
CA HIS A 102 0.75 -8.87 17.23
C HIS A 102 1.27 -7.52 16.70
N SER A 103 0.68 -7.00 15.62
CA SER A 103 1.16 -5.82 14.89
C SER A 103 0.02 -4.99 14.29
N LYS A 104 0.25 -3.69 14.11
CA LYS A 104 -0.69 -2.76 13.44
C LYS A 104 -0.88 -3.03 11.93
N VAL A 105 -0.11 -3.97 11.38
CA VAL A 105 -0.06 -4.27 9.95
C VAL A 105 -0.41 -5.73 9.63
N ASP A 106 -0.73 -6.53 10.64
CA ASP A 106 -1.00 -7.96 10.53
C ASP A 106 -2.50 -8.19 10.68
N PHE A 107 -3.25 -7.94 9.61
CA PHE A 107 -4.71 -7.79 9.69
C PHE A 107 -5.48 -9.11 9.53
N TYR A 108 -4.91 -10.06 8.79
CA TYR A 108 -5.59 -11.25 8.31
C TYR A 108 -4.64 -12.45 8.35
N GLN A 109 -5.21 -13.61 8.66
CA GLN A 109 -4.53 -14.90 8.53
C GLN A 109 -4.16 -15.18 7.06
N GLU A 110 -3.13 -16.00 6.84
CA GLU A 110 -2.61 -16.33 5.50
C GLU A 110 -3.70 -16.86 4.56
N SER A 111 -4.60 -17.72 5.06
CA SER A 111 -5.72 -18.26 4.28
C SER A 111 -6.69 -17.19 3.81
N THR A 112 -6.93 -16.16 4.64
CA THR A 112 -7.77 -15.01 4.25
C THR A 112 -7.05 -14.16 3.20
N LEU A 113 -5.74 -13.93 3.34
CA LEU A 113 -4.95 -13.20 2.32
C LEU A 113 -4.97 -13.93 0.97
N GLU A 114 -4.83 -15.25 0.99
CA GLU A 114 -4.95 -16.09 -0.21
C GLU A 114 -6.33 -15.98 -0.85
N ALA A 115 -7.41 -16.08 -0.06
CA ALA A 115 -8.78 -15.92 -0.55
C ALA A 115 -9.08 -14.51 -1.11
N LEU A 116 -8.36 -13.48 -0.65
CA LEU A 116 -8.42 -12.12 -1.18
C LEU A 116 -7.58 -11.93 -2.46
N GLY A 117 -6.88 -12.97 -2.92
CA GLY A 117 -6.02 -12.89 -4.10
C GLY A 117 -4.72 -12.12 -3.87
N PHE A 118 -4.20 -12.07 -2.63
CA PHE A 118 -2.99 -11.29 -2.32
C PHE A 118 -1.69 -11.98 -2.79
N ASN A 119 -1.71 -13.29 -3.05
CA ASN A 119 -0.54 -14.05 -3.50
C ASN A 119 0.05 -13.52 -4.83
N PRO A 120 -0.71 -13.35 -5.93
CA PRO A 120 -0.17 -12.79 -7.17
C PRO A 120 0.35 -11.35 -7.00
N ILE A 121 -0.29 -10.54 -6.14
CA ILE A 121 0.16 -9.17 -5.83
C ILE A 121 1.50 -9.20 -5.09
N THR A 122 1.62 -10.07 -4.09
CA THR A 122 2.85 -10.27 -3.30
C THR A 122 3.99 -10.79 -4.18
N SER A 123 3.70 -11.72 -5.11
CA SER A 123 4.67 -12.20 -6.08
C SER A 123 5.17 -11.07 -6.99
N ASN A 124 4.26 -10.22 -7.49
CA ASN A 124 4.63 -9.06 -8.31
C ASN A 124 5.48 -8.04 -7.54
N PHE A 125 5.19 -7.78 -6.25
CA PHE A 125 6.07 -6.97 -5.40
C PHE A 125 7.48 -7.54 -5.38
N ASN A 126 7.63 -8.84 -5.10
CA ASN A 126 8.95 -9.46 -5.01
C ASN A 126 9.70 -9.38 -6.35
N GLN A 127 9.03 -9.63 -7.47
CA GLN A 127 9.63 -9.47 -8.80
C GLN A 127 10.14 -8.04 -9.04
N LEU A 128 9.35 -7.01 -8.72
CA LEU A 128 9.76 -5.62 -8.86
C LEU A 128 10.87 -5.24 -7.89
N MET A 129 10.78 -5.70 -6.65
CA MET A 129 11.78 -5.45 -5.62
C MET A 129 13.13 -6.03 -6.03
N TYR A 130 13.19 -7.29 -6.47
CA TYR A 130 14.43 -7.91 -6.90
C TYR A 130 14.92 -7.42 -8.27
N GLY A 131 14.01 -7.22 -9.23
CA GLY A 131 14.35 -6.83 -10.59
C GLY A 131 14.68 -5.34 -10.77
N LYS A 132 14.09 -4.45 -9.98
CA LYS A 132 14.26 -2.99 -10.13
C LYS A 132 14.98 -2.33 -8.96
N VAL A 133 14.78 -2.80 -7.73
CA VAL A 133 15.34 -2.12 -6.54
C VAL A 133 16.63 -2.80 -6.06
N LEU A 134 16.66 -4.12 -6.00
CA LEU A 134 17.79 -4.90 -5.47
C LEU A 134 18.71 -5.48 -6.55
N HIS A 135 18.60 -4.97 -7.78
CA HIS A 135 19.32 -5.49 -8.95
C HIS A 135 20.84 -5.27 -8.91
N ARG A 136 21.34 -4.38 -8.05
CA ARG A 136 22.78 -4.08 -7.86
C ARG A 136 23.15 -4.03 -6.39
N GLU A 137 24.34 -4.50 -6.05
CA GLU A 137 24.84 -4.55 -4.66
C GLU A 137 24.82 -3.17 -3.96
N ALA A 138 25.24 -2.12 -4.67
CA ALA A 138 25.21 -0.76 -4.14
C ALA A 138 23.78 -0.31 -3.73
N TRP A 139 22.77 -0.67 -4.53
CA TRP A 139 21.37 -0.36 -4.22
C TRP A 139 20.84 -1.20 -3.06
N ARG A 140 21.24 -2.47 -2.96
CA ARG A 140 20.89 -3.32 -1.81
C ARG A 140 21.35 -2.70 -0.49
N ARG A 141 22.60 -2.20 -0.43
CA ARG A 141 23.13 -1.51 0.77
C ARG A 141 22.29 -0.28 1.14
N GLU A 142 21.93 0.53 0.15
CA GLU A 142 21.07 1.70 0.36
C GLU A 142 19.67 1.32 0.86
N VAL A 143 19.08 0.26 0.31
CA VAL A 143 17.80 -0.29 0.81
C VAL A 143 17.94 -0.76 2.25
N TYR A 144 19.02 -1.45 2.61
CA TYR A 144 19.25 -1.89 4.00
C TYR A 144 19.31 -0.70 4.96
N HIS A 145 20.01 0.37 4.59
CA HIS A 145 20.06 1.59 5.41
C HIS A 145 18.67 2.22 5.54
N LEU A 146 17.91 2.30 4.46
CA LEU A 146 16.56 2.85 4.47
C LEU A 146 15.61 2.02 5.33
N LEU A 147 15.62 0.68 5.20
CA LEU A 147 14.79 -0.22 5.99
C LEU A 147 15.22 -0.23 7.47
N ALA A 148 16.52 -0.17 7.77
CA ALA A 148 17.01 -0.02 9.14
C ALA A 148 16.54 1.31 9.76
N TYR A 149 16.50 2.38 8.96
CA TYR A 149 15.92 3.65 9.40
C TYR A 149 14.41 3.51 9.67
N LEU A 150 13.63 2.82 8.81
CA LEU A 150 12.21 2.54 9.09
C LEU A 150 12.05 1.74 10.40
N LYS A 151 12.89 0.72 10.61
CA LYS A 151 12.90 -0.11 11.82
C LYS A 151 13.11 0.74 13.08
N ASN A 152 14.07 1.65 13.05
CA ASN A 152 14.40 2.49 14.20
C ASN A 152 13.31 3.53 14.52
N ASN A 153 12.50 3.89 13.53
CA ASN A 153 11.39 4.84 13.66
C ASN A 153 10.02 4.15 13.75
N THR A 154 9.99 2.86 14.04
CA THR A 154 8.75 2.10 14.30
C THR A 154 8.91 1.30 15.59
N THR A 155 7.79 0.90 16.19
CA THR A 155 7.77 0.19 17.48
C THR A 155 6.91 -1.06 17.42
N GLY A 156 7.09 -1.96 18.40
CA GLY A 156 6.25 -3.14 18.60
C GLY A 156 6.36 -4.18 17.47
N GLY A 157 5.24 -4.84 17.15
CA GLY A 157 5.21 -5.89 16.13
C GLY A 157 5.61 -5.41 14.73
N THR A 158 5.32 -4.15 14.38
CA THR A 158 5.74 -3.59 13.08
C THR A 158 7.25 -3.53 12.95
N GLN A 159 7.94 -3.12 14.02
CA GLN A 159 9.40 -3.09 14.05
C GLN A 159 10.01 -4.48 13.80
N LYS A 160 9.46 -5.52 14.46
CA LYS A 160 9.89 -6.91 14.27
C LYS A 160 9.65 -7.41 12.84
N LEU A 161 8.54 -7.01 12.21
CA LEU A 161 8.26 -7.36 10.82
C LEU A 161 9.20 -6.67 9.83
N ILE A 162 9.60 -5.42 10.10
CA ILE A 162 10.62 -4.74 9.27
C ILE A 162 11.98 -5.41 9.45
N GLU A 163 12.33 -5.80 10.68
CA GLU A 163 13.56 -6.57 10.94
C GLU A 163 13.58 -7.90 10.19
N ALA A 164 12.48 -8.66 10.25
CA ALA A 164 12.32 -9.88 9.48
C ALA A 164 12.44 -9.64 7.97
N ALA A 165 11.85 -8.55 7.46
CA ALA A 165 11.97 -8.18 6.05
C ALA A 165 13.43 -7.92 5.65
N ILE A 166 14.21 -7.25 6.49
CA ILE A 166 15.64 -7.01 6.24
C ILE A 166 16.41 -8.33 6.15
N ILE A 167 16.14 -9.28 7.06
CA ILE A 167 16.77 -10.61 7.05
C ILE A 167 16.41 -11.37 5.77
N LEU A 168 15.12 -11.45 5.44
CA LEU A 168 14.65 -12.13 4.23
C LEU A 168 15.29 -11.55 2.97
N ILE A 169 15.39 -10.23 2.84
CA ILE A 169 16.05 -9.61 1.68
C ILE A 169 17.54 -9.97 1.62
N LYS A 170 18.24 -9.96 2.76
CA LYS A 170 19.67 -10.35 2.81
C LYS A 170 19.87 -11.79 2.36
N ASP A 171 18.95 -12.67 2.72
CA ASP A 171 18.98 -14.08 2.38
C ASP A 171 18.40 -14.38 0.97
N ASN A 172 17.99 -13.34 0.22
CA ASN A 172 17.30 -13.43 -1.07
C ASN A 172 15.98 -14.24 -1.01
N ASN A 173 15.30 -14.22 0.13
CA ASN A 173 14.00 -14.84 0.34
C ASN A 173 12.85 -13.89 0.00
N ALA A 174 11.71 -14.45 -0.39
CA ALA A 174 10.53 -13.67 -0.72
C ALA A 174 9.90 -13.04 0.53
N LEU A 175 9.43 -11.80 0.38
CA LEU A 175 8.61 -11.13 1.38
C LEU A 175 7.13 -11.55 1.26
N GLN A 176 6.51 -11.82 2.40
CA GLN A 176 5.06 -11.96 2.54
C GLN A 176 4.35 -10.59 2.68
N ALA A 177 3.04 -10.55 2.48
CA ALA A 177 2.22 -9.34 2.54
C ALA A 177 2.42 -8.52 3.83
N LYS A 178 2.48 -9.16 5.00
CA LYS A 178 2.72 -8.49 6.30
C LYS A 178 4.05 -7.73 6.36
N HIS A 179 5.09 -8.21 5.67
CA HIS A 179 6.37 -7.52 5.57
C HIS A 179 6.25 -6.30 4.65
N ILE A 180 5.49 -6.41 3.57
CA ILE A 180 5.26 -5.30 2.65
C ILE A 180 4.43 -4.21 3.34
N PHE A 181 3.40 -4.59 4.10
CA PHE A 181 2.61 -3.67 4.92
C PHE A 181 3.44 -3.02 6.02
N SER A 182 4.37 -3.72 6.65
CA SER A 182 5.24 -3.12 7.67
C SER A 182 6.16 -2.04 7.07
N ILE A 183 6.66 -2.25 5.84
CA ILE A 183 7.44 -1.24 5.10
C ILE A 183 6.56 -0.03 4.76
N ALA A 184 5.37 -0.24 4.19
CA ALA A 184 4.44 0.85 3.87
C ALA A 184 4.05 1.68 5.11
N TYR A 185 3.72 0.99 6.21
CA TYR A 185 3.45 1.63 7.49
C TYR A 185 4.67 2.40 8.00
N GLY A 186 5.88 1.85 7.90
CA GLY A 186 7.12 2.51 8.33
C GLY A 186 7.37 3.82 7.58
N ILE A 187 7.13 3.83 6.27
CA ILE A 187 7.22 5.05 5.44
C ILE A 187 6.18 6.09 5.91
N ARG A 188 4.93 5.66 6.12
CA ARG A 188 3.88 6.52 6.67
C ARG A 188 4.24 7.04 8.07
N ASN A 189 4.89 6.23 8.91
CA ASN A 189 5.23 6.62 10.27
C ASN A 189 6.26 7.75 10.30
N ILE A 190 7.25 7.70 9.41
CA ILE A 190 8.20 8.80 9.22
C ILE A 190 7.46 10.07 8.80
N TYR A 191 6.57 9.98 7.80
CA TYR A 191 5.78 11.13 7.37
C TYR A 191 5.00 11.77 8.52
N VAL A 192 4.37 10.97 9.39
CA VAL A 192 3.54 11.45 10.49
C VAL A 192 4.35 12.06 11.64
N HIS A 193 5.51 11.50 11.96
CA HIS A 193 6.26 11.89 13.17
C HIS A 193 7.46 12.79 12.88
N GLU A 194 8.16 12.57 11.77
CA GLU A 194 9.35 13.32 11.36
C GLU A 194 9.06 14.35 10.27
N GLY A 195 7.82 14.38 9.78
CA GLY A 195 7.35 15.28 8.75
C GLY A 195 7.87 14.95 7.34
N VAL A 196 7.76 15.94 6.47
CA VAL A 196 8.06 15.82 5.05
C VAL A 196 9.53 16.18 4.83
N SER A 197 10.46 15.25 5.09
CA SER A 197 11.87 15.39 4.68
C SER A 197 12.36 14.22 3.82
N ALA A 198 12.77 14.52 2.59
CA ALA A 198 13.25 13.53 1.64
C ALA A 198 14.63 13.00 2.05
N ALA A 199 15.41 13.77 2.80
CA ALA A 199 16.75 13.41 3.25
C ALA A 199 16.75 12.33 4.36
N LEU A 200 15.60 11.97 4.91
CA LEU A 200 15.49 10.97 5.97
C LEU A 200 15.77 9.55 5.44
N GLY A 201 16.58 8.80 6.19
CA GLY A 201 16.88 7.38 5.94
C GLY A 201 17.91 7.07 4.85
N SER A 202 17.87 7.71 3.69
CA SER A 202 18.92 7.61 2.65
C SER A 202 19.05 8.91 1.87
N ARG A 203 20.29 9.29 1.55
CA ARG A 203 20.60 10.42 0.66
C ARG A 203 20.60 10.03 -0.82
N ASN A 204 20.45 8.73 -1.13
CA ASN A 204 20.32 8.24 -2.49
C ASN A 204 18.84 8.27 -2.91
N TYR A 205 18.42 9.43 -3.41
CA TYR A 205 17.03 9.66 -3.82
C TYR A 205 16.57 8.74 -4.96
N GLN A 206 17.46 8.23 -5.79
CA GLN A 206 17.11 7.29 -6.87
C GLN A 206 16.66 5.95 -6.31
N VAL A 207 17.44 5.38 -5.38
CA VAL A 207 17.09 4.10 -4.72
C VAL A 207 15.82 4.27 -3.89
N LYS A 208 15.73 5.36 -3.12
CA LYS A 208 14.56 5.67 -2.30
C LYS A 208 13.29 5.83 -3.15
N ARG A 209 13.38 6.56 -4.27
CA ARG A 209 12.30 6.70 -5.25
C ARG A 209 11.87 5.33 -5.80
N ALA A 210 12.82 4.50 -6.21
CA ALA A 210 12.52 3.17 -6.76
C ALA A 210 11.78 2.28 -5.74
N LEU A 211 12.25 2.25 -4.48
CA LEU A 211 11.56 1.52 -3.42
C LEU A 211 10.15 2.07 -3.18
N TYR A 212 10.02 3.40 -3.05
CA TYR A 212 8.74 4.03 -2.77
C TYR A 212 7.74 3.81 -3.91
N LEU A 213 8.20 3.82 -5.16
CA LEU A 213 7.34 3.53 -6.30
C LEU A 213 6.78 2.10 -6.20
N VAL A 214 7.65 1.09 -5.98
CA VAL A 214 7.20 -0.30 -5.83
C VAL A 214 6.24 -0.48 -4.65
N VAL A 215 6.50 0.17 -3.51
CA VAL A 215 5.61 0.12 -2.34
C VAL A 215 4.26 0.77 -2.64
N TYR A 216 4.26 1.95 -3.27
CA TYR A 216 3.03 2.66 -3.65
C TYR A 216 2.17 1.81 -4.59
N ASP A 217 2.78 1.34 -5.67
CA ASP A 217 2.16 0.55 -6.72
C ASP A 217 1.49 -0.71 -6.18
N ILE A 218 2.18 -1.44 -5.31
CA ILE A 218 1.64 -2.66 -4.72
C ILE A 218 0.57 -2.38 -3.66
N LEU A 219 0.68 -1.27 -2.93
CA LEU A 219 -0.36 -0.85 -1.98
C LEU A 219 -1.66 -0.47 -2.71
N VAL A 220 -1.59 0.06 -3.93
CA VAL A 220 -2.77 0.27 -4.79
C VAL A 220 -3.44 -1.06 -5.11
N LEU A 221 -2.67 -2.08 -5.52
CA LEU A 221 -3.22 -3.40 -5.84
C LEU A 221 -3.88 -4.06 -4.62
N TYR A 222 -3.25 -4.03 -3.44
CA TYR A 222 -3.87 -4.56 -2.22
C TYR A 222 -5.15 -3.82 -1.86
N SER A 223 -5.19 -2.49 -2.05
CA SER A 223 -6.38 -1.68 -1.79
C SER A 223 -7.53 -2.08 -2.74
N LEU A 224 -7.25 -2.22 -4.04
CA LEU A 224 -8.23 -2.66 -5.02
C LEU A 224 -8.77 -4.06 -4.71
N ALA A 225 -7.89 -5.03 -4.43
CA ALA A 225 -8.28 -6.41 -4.16
C ALA A 225 -9.15 -6.54 -2.90
N LEU A 226 -8.79 -5.85 -1.81
CA LEU A 226 -9.59 -5.86 -0.59
C LEU A 226 -10.93 -5.15 -0.80
N ALA A 227 -10.94 -4.02 -1.50
CA ALA A 227 -12.13 -3.24 -1.73
C ALA A 227 -13.12 -3.96 -2.64
N ASP A 228 -12.63 -4.61 -3.69
CA ASP A 228 -13.42 -5.44 -4.58
C ASP A 228 -14.04 -6.63 -3.82
N SER A 229 -13.23 -7.33 -3.03
CA SER A 229 -13.69 -8.44 -2.18
C SER A 229 -14.78 -8.01 -1.19
N TYR A 230 -14.62 -6.83 -0.57
CA TYR A 230 -15.65 -6.24 0.28
C TYR A 230 -16.94 -5.97 -0.50
N CYS A 231 -16.82 -5.34 -1.68
CA CYS A 231 -17.99 -5.03 -2.51
C CYS A 231 -18.75 -6.29 -2.91
N CYS A 232 -18.04 -7.30 -3.42
CA CYS A 232 -18.62 -8.59 -3.79
C CYS A 232 -19.40 -9.21 -2.62
N LYS A 233 -18.78 -9.32 -1.44
CA LYS A 233 -19.43 -9.91 -0.25
C LYS A 233 -20.64 -9.10 0.21
N LYS A 234 -20.56 -7.77 0.23
CA LYS A 234 -21.70 -6.91 0.60
C LYS A 234 -22.85 -7.00 -0.40
N LEU A 235 -22.56 -7.02 -1.70
CA LEU A 235 -23.58 -7.14 -2.74
C LEU A 235 -24.32 -8.49 -2.66
N ILE A 236 -23.60 -9.59 -2.37
CA ILE A 236 -24.22 -10.90 -2.13
C ILE A 236 -25.21 -10.84 -0.96
N ASN A 237 -24.84 -10.19 0.14
CA ASN A 237 -25.74 -10.03 1.29
C ASN A 237 -27.02 -9.26 0.93
N TYR A 238 -26.94 -8.24 0.06
CA TYR A 238 -28.14 -7.54 -0.41
C TYR A 238 -29.03 -8.38 -1.33
N SER A 239 -28.45 -9.30 -2.12
CA SER A 239 -29.25 -10.23 -2.94
C SER A 239 -29.93 -11.30 -2.09
N ALA A 240 -29.31 -11.75 -0.99
CA ALA A 240 -29.85 -12.78 -0.12
C ALA A 240 -31.06 -12.30 0.72
N ILE A 241 -31.14 -11.01 1.05
CA ILE A 241 -32.23 -10.43 1.86
C ILE A 241 -33.53 -10.20 1.05
N ARG A 242 -33.50 -10.40 -0.28
CA ARG A 242 -34.65 -10.15 -1.17
C ARG A 242 -35.45 -11.41 -1.55
N HIS A 243 -35.22 -12.53 -0.86
CA HIS A 243 -36.00 -13.77 -0.96
C HIS A 243 -36.58 -14.12 0.40
#